data_AF-A0A1T5JDB5-F1
#
_entry.id   AF-A0A1T5JDB5-F1
#
_cell.length_a   1.000
_cell.length_b   1.000
_cell.length_c   1.000
_cell.angle_alpha   90.00
_cell.angle_beta   90.00
_cell.angle_gamma   90.00
#
_symmetry.space_group_name_H-M   'P 1'
#
loop_
_entity.id
_entity.type
_entity.pdbx_description
1 polymer ?
#
loop_
_entity_poly.entity_id
_entity_poly.type
_entity_poly.pdbx_seq_one_letter_code
_entity_poly.pdbx_strand_id
1 'polypeptide(L)'
;MRFDSIYTSPPGVEPQESELIVFAAVFEEEDWEELSLPRDALEYDSLYLGENEFKNLRAKWRDPIYLRSFFDENIEYFQTPYWKKIGKDRFVSDVTTSRPIIFQDFKNSCLNEEVYGHFEPLSKKDEKIRLKNEINKRKHQLVKLKSKYGYIINNIAFRIYAIEVDFNCFIITGGAIKLVEEMEQAPNTTLELRKILYLYNLLKDKGVTTKKDLFEIVL
;
A
#
# COMPACT_ATOMS: atom_id res chain seq x y z
N MET A 1 -16.16 0.51 5.12
CA MET A 1 -15.01 -0.25 4.59
C MET A 1 -15.38 -1.58 3.95
N ARG A 2 -14.87 -1.84 2.74
CA ARG A 2 -15.01 -3.10 1.98
C ARG A 2 -13.61 -3.58 1.53
N PHE A 3 -13.49 -4.83 1.09
CA PHE A 3 -12.23 -5.40 0.60
C PHE A 3 -12.43 -6.14 -0.71
N ASP A 4 -11.56 -5.88 -1.69
CA ASP A 4 -11.53 -6.61 -2.95
C ASP A 4 -10.40 -7.63 -2.93
N SER A 5 -10.67 -8.89 -3.26
CA SER A 5 -9.59 -9.83 -3.59
C SER A 5 -8.93 -9.40 -4.89
N ILE A 6 -7.64 -9.11 -4.85
CA ILE A 6 -6.86 -8.69 -6.03
C ILE A 6 -5.89 -9.77 -6.50
N TYR A 7 -5.62 -10.77 -5.66
CA TYR A 7 -4.78 -11.91 -6.00
C TYR A 7 -5.10 -13.13 -5.12
N THR A 8 -5.10 -14.30 -5.73
CA THR A 8 -5.12 -15.61 -5.06
C THR A 8 -4.02 -16.51 -5.63
N SER A 9 -3.41 -17.38 -4.84
CA SER A 9 -2.61 -18.52 -5.28
C SER A 9 -3.35 -19.82 -4.94
N PRO A 10 -3.65 -20.70 -5.90
CA PRO A 10 -3.55 -20.49 -7.34
C PRO A 10 -4.43 -19.32 -7.86
N PRO A 11 -4.12 -18.71 -9.01
CA PRO A 11 -4.93 -17.62 -9.56
C PRO A 11 -6.38 -18.02 -9.87
N GLY A 12 -7.34 -17.24 -9.37
CA GLY A 12 -8.77 -17.39 -9.68
C GLY A 12 -9.53 -18.38 -8.82
N VAL A 13 -8.90 -18.97 -7.80
CA VAL A 13 -9.59 -19.80 -6.80
C VAL A 13 -10.36 -18.92 -5.82
N GLU A 14 -11.34 -19.53 -5.14
CA GLU A 14 -12.05 -18.83 -4.06
C GLU A 14 -11.09 -18.42 -2.94
N PRO A 15 -11.25 -17.23 -2.35
CA PRO A 15 -10.42 -16.75 -1.25
C PRO A 15 -10.14 -17.79 -0.16
N GLN A 16 -11.18 -18.53 0.24
CA GLN A 16 -11.12 -19.53 1.30
C GLN A 16 -10.25 -20.75 0.97
N GLU A 17 -10.08 -21.03 -0.32
CA GLU A 17 -9.30 -22.18 -0.83
C GLU A 17 -7.87 -21.80 -1.20
N SER A 18 -7.55 -20.50 -1.18
CA SER A 18 -6.25 -20.00 -1.60
C SER A 18 -5.15 -20.22 -0.55
N GLU A 19 -3.94 -20.54 -0.99
CA GLU A 19 -2.74 -20.61 -0.14
C GLU A 19 -2.13 -19.23 0.11
N LEU A 20 -2.27 -18.31 -0.86
CA LEU A 20 -1.89 -16.90 -0.74
C LEU A 20 -3.00 -16.01 -1.24
N ILE A 21 -3.49 -15.12 -0.37
CA ILE A 21 -4.47 -14.11 -0.76
C ILE A 21 -3.95 -12.70 -0.51
N VAL A 22 -4.19 -11.83 -1.47
CA VAL A 22 -4.04 -10.39 -1.29
C VAL A 22 -5.37 -9.71 -1.57
N PHE A 23 -5.84 -8.98 -0.58
CA PHE A 23 -6.94 -8.03 -0.69
C PHE A 23 -6.41 -6.61 -0.92
N ALA A 24 -7.27 -5.74 -1.41
CA ALA A 24 -7.09 -4.30 -1.35
C ALA A 24 -8.30 -3.68 -0.64
N ALA A 25 -8.04 -2.76 0.29
CA ALA A 25 -9.08 -2.04 0.99
C ALA A 25 -9.82 -1.10 0.02
N VAL A 26 -11.11 -0.95 0.25
CA VAL A 26 -12.00 0.02 -0.39
C VAL A 26 -12.51 0.91 0.74
N PHE A 27 -12.13 2.17 0.67
CA PHE A 27 -12.57 3.21 1.59
C PHE A 27 -13.79 3.88 1.00
N GLU A 28 -14.88 3.88 1.75
CA GLU A 28 -16.12 4.54 1.40
C GLU A 28 -16.16 5.95 2.02
N GLU A 29 -17.16 6.77 1.67
CA GLU A 29 -17.26 8.15 2.17
C GLU A 29 -17.18 8.25 3.70
N GLU A 30 -17.85 7.34 4.41
CA GLU A 30 -17.85 7.26 5.87
C GLU A 30 -16.44 7.03 6.44
N ASP A 31 -15.64 6.19 5.77
CA ASP A 31 -14.26 5.93 6.19
C ASP A 31 -13.39 7.19 6.04
N TRP A 32 -13.64 8.00 5.00
CA TRP A 32 -12.95 9.27 4.79
C TRP A 32 -13.34 10.34 5.82
N GLU A 33 -14.60 10.34 6.26
CA GLU A 33 -15.08 11.22 7.34
C GLU A 33 -14.42 10.86 8.67
N GLU A 34 -14.32 9.57 9.00
CA GLU A 34 -13.58 9.10 10.19
C GLU A 34 -12.09 9.44 10.12
N LEU A 35 -11.52 9.40 8.91
CA LEU A 35 -10.20 9.89 8.60
C LEU A 35 -10.15 11.42 8.44
N SER A 36 -11.16 12.16 8.86
CA SER A 36 -11.24 13.63 8.86
C SER A 36 -10.68 14.26 7.59
N LEU A 37 -10.96 13.63 6.44
CA LEU A 37 -10.48 14.09 5.15
C LEU A 37 -11.41 15.21 4.66
N PRO A 38 -10.89 16.32 4.12
CA PRO A 38 -11.75 17.39 3.65
C PRO A 38 -12.51 16.93 2.40
N ARG A 39 -13.75 17.39 2.21
CA ARG A 39 -14.66 16.92 1.16
C ARG A 39 -14.20 17.24 -0.27
N ASP A 40 -13.28 18.17 -0.42
CA ASP A 40 -12.63 18.53 -1.68
C ASP A 40 -11.34 17.74 -1.95
N ALA A 41 -10.98 16.80 -1.07
CA ALA A 41 -9.85 15.92 -1.28
C ALA A 41 -10.06 15.00 -2.49
N LEU A 42 -8.95 14.65 -3.15
CA LEU A 42 -8.92 13.80 -4.33
C LEU A 42 -9.61 12.44 -4.10
N GLU A 43 -9.57 11.91 -2.88
CA GLU A 43 -10.19 10.64 -2.49
C GLU A 43 -11.73 10.64 -2.63
N TYR A 44 -12.37 11.81 -2.60
CA TYR A 44 -13.82 11.94 -2.85
C TYR A 44 -14.17 12.09 -4.33
N ASP A 45 -13.19 12.20 -5.23
CA ASP A 45 -13.45 12.22 -6.67
C ASP A 45 -14.05 10.88 -7.11
N SER A 46 -15.13 10.95 -7.89
CA SER A 46 -15.85 9.78 -8.44
C SER A 46 -14.97 8.78 -9.20
N LEU A 47 -13.78 9.19 -9.66
CA LEU A 47 -12.79 8.32 -10.28
C LEU A 47 -12.11 7.36 -9.30
N TYR A 48 -12.03 7.73 -8.01
CA TYR A 48 -11.33 6.97 -6.97
C TYR A 48 -12.27 6.44 -5.88
N LEU A 49 -13.39 7.10 -5.64
CA LEU A 49 -14.37 6.71 -4.64
C LEU A 49 -14.99 5.34 -5.00
N GLY A 50 -15.02 4.42 -4.01
CA GLY A 50 -15.56 3.06 -4.19
C GLY A 50 -14.64 2.09 -4.95
N GLU A 51 -13.51 2.56 -5.50
CA GLU A 51 -12.46 1.71 -6.06
C GLU A 51 -11.48 1.25 -4.97
N ASN A 52 -10.89 0.07 -5.14
CA ASN A 52 -9.90 -0.41 -4.20
C ASN A 52 -8.57 0.32 -4.31
N GLU A 53 -7.85 0.40 -3.21
CA GLU A 53 -6.62 1.19 -3.09
C GLU A 53 -5.51 0.74 -4.04
N PHE A 54 -5.48 -0.53 -4.44
CA PHE A 54 -4.50 -1.02 -5.41
C PHE A 54 -4.82 -0.55 -6.85
N LYS A 55 -6.10 -0.41 -7.21
CA LYS A 55 -6.51 0.21 -8.47
C LYS A 55 -6.32 1.73 -8.43
N ASN A 56 -6.69 2.38 -7.32
CA ASN A 56 -6.48 3.82 -7.13
C ASN A 56 -5.00 4.19 -7.29
N LEU A 57 -4.10 3.44 -6.66
CA LEU A 57 -2.66 3.64 -6.79
C LEU A 57 -2.19 3.51 -8.25
N ARG A 58 -2.66 2.48 -8.97
CA ARG A 58 -2.36 2.29 -10.40
C ARG A 58 -2.88 3.43 -11.27
N ALA A 59 -4.07 3.95 -10.98
CA ALA A 59 -4.68 5.05 -11.70
C ALA A 59 -3.89 6.35 -11.48
N LYS A 60 -3.63 6.72 -10.22
CA LYS A 60 -2.84 7.91 -9.85
C LYS A 60 -1.45 7.89 -10.49
N TRP A 61 -0.72 6.77 -10.38
CA TRP A 61 0.64 6.67 -10.96
C TRP A 61 0.67 6.57 -12.48
N ARG A 62 -0.48 6.31 -13.14
CA ARG A 62 -0.60 6.34 -14.60
C ARG A 62 -0.89 7.74 -15.13
N ASP A 63 -1.51 8.59 -14.33
CA ASP A 63 -2.02 9.89 -14.79
C ASP A 63 -0.91 10.96 -14.81
N PRO A 64 -0.49 11.45 -15.99
CA PRO A 64 0.50 12.51 -16.08
C PRO A 64 0.04 13.84 -15.45
N ILE A 65 -1.27 14.11 -15.36
CA ILE A 65 -1.79 15.34 -14.74
C ILE A 65 -1.60 15.26 -13.22
N TYR A 66 -2.02 14.15 -12.60
CA TYR A 66 -1.72 13.86 -11.20
C TYR A 66 -0.21 13.96 -10.90
N LEU A 67 0.64 13.32 -11.71
CA LEU A 67 2.09 13.31 -11.47
C LEU A 67 2.73 14.70 -11.57
N ARG A 68 2.28 15.53 -12.52
CA ARG A 68 2.76 16.92 -12.64
C ARG A 68 2.33 17.76 -11.44
N SER A 69 1.08 17.62 -11.00
CA SER A 69 0.54 18.34 -9.83
C SER A 69 1.27 17.91 -8.55
N PHE A 70 1.43 16.60 -8.34
CA PHE A 70 2.21 16.04 -7.23
C PHE A 70 3.65 16.56 -7.21
N PHE A 71 4.30 16.69 -8.38
CA PHE A 71 5.63 17.28 -8.46
C PHE A 71 5.64 18.75 -8.02
N ASP A 72 4.70 19.56 -8.53
CA ASP A 72 4.63 20.99 -8.25
C ASP A 72 4.35 21.28 -6.78
N GLU A 73 3.40 20.56 -6.18
CA GLU A 73 3.05 20.65 -4.77
C GLU A 73 4.23 20.28 -3.84
N ASN A 74 5.16 19.46 -4.34
CA ASN A 74 6.29 18.93 -3.55
C ASN A 74 7.65 19.34 -4.11
N ILE A 75 7.71 20.42 -4.89
CA ILE A 75 8.92 20.82 -5.62
C ILE A 75 10.14 21.03 -4.71
N GLU A 76 9.93 21.55 -3.51
CA GLU A 76 10.99 21.77 -2.52
C GLU A 76 11.74 20.49 -2.16
N TYR A 77 11.05 19.35 -2.11
CA TYR A 77 11.66 18.05 -1.86
C TYR A 77 12.45 17.56 -3.07
N PHE A 78 11.90 17.71 -4.28
CA PHE A 78 12.57 17.30 -5.52
C PHE A 78 13.80 18.15 -5.87
N GLN A 79 13.92 19.35 -5.29
CA GLN A 79 15.10 20.23 -5.42
C GLN A 79 16.21 19.94 -4.38
N THR A 80 16.06 18.91 -3.56
CA THR A 80 17.11 18.47 -2.64
C THR A 80 18.20 17.63 -3.34
N PRO A 81 19.40 17.48 -2.71
CA PRO A 81 20.43 16.57 -3.20
C PRO A 81 19.99 15.11 -3.33
N TYR A 82 19.05 14.66 -2.49
CA TYR A 82 18.50 13.30 -2.53
C TYR A 82 17.93 12.96 -3.90
N TRP A 83 17.18 13.89 -4.49
CA TRP A 83 16.61 13.76 -5.83
C TRP A 83 17.45 14.37 -6.95
N LYS A 84 18.69 14.78 -6.66
CA LYS A 84 19.62 15.40 -7.62
C LYS A 84 18.98 16.55 -8.41
N LYS A 85 18.08 17.31 -7.78
CA LYS A 85 17.35 18.42 -8.42
C LYS A 85 16.61 17.98 -9.69
N ILE A 86 15.96 16.82 -9.65
CA ILE A 86 15.18 16.28 -10.77
C ILE A 86 14.19 17.31 -11.32
N GLY A 87 14.13 17.40 -12.66
CA GLY A 87 13.11 18.20 -13.34
C GLY A 87 11.80 17.43 -13.49
N LYS A 88 10.68 18.17 -13.52
CA LYS A 88 9.31 17.63 -13.64
C LYS A 88 9.15 16.61 -14.77
N ASP A 89 9.62 16.91 -15.97
CA ASP A 89 9.47 15.99 -17.12
C ASP A 89 10.27 14.70 -16.91
N ARG A 90 11.44 14.79 -16.29
CA ARG A 90 12.23 13.60 -15.92
C ARG A 90 11.52 12.78 -14.84
N PHE A 91 10.94 13.43 -13.83
CA PHE A 91 10.13 12.76 -12.80
C PHE A 91 8.97 11.99 -13.41
N VAL A 92 8.16 12.65 -14.25
CA VAL A 92 7.01 12.02 -14.93
C VAL A 92 7.46 10.85 -15.81
N SER A 93 8.57 11.01 -16.55
CA SER A 93 9.14 9.96 -17.40
C SER A 93 9.64 8.75 -16.60
N ASP A 94 10.38 8.99 -15.50
CA ASP A 94 10.88 7.93 -14.62
C ASP A 94 9.72 7.18 -13.96
N VAL A 95 8.69 7.89 -13.49
CA VAL A 95 7.49 7.24 -12.91
C VAL A 95 6.75 6.41 -13.95
N THR A 96 6.56 6.95 -15.15
CA THR A 96 5.87 6.25 -16.24
C THR A 96 6.59 4.97 -16.64
N THR A 97 7.92 4.97 -16.60
CA THR A 97 8.76 3.82 -16.95
C THR A 97 8.82 2.79 -15.83
N SER A 98 8.90 3.24 -14.57
CA SER A 98 9.02 2.36 -13.40
C SER A 98 7.70 1.74 -12.96
N ARG A 99 6.55 2.43 -13.13
CA ARG A 99 5.25 1.92 -12.67
C ARG A 99 4.88 0.51 -13.19
N PRO A 100 5.01 0.15 -14.50
CA PRO A 100 4.65 -1.20 -14.93
C PRO A 100 5.53 -2.27 -14.29
N ILE A 101 6.81 -1.97 -14.05
CA ILE A 101 7.77 -2.89 -13.45
C ILE A 101 7.32 -3.25 -12.03
N ILE A 102 6.94 -2.25 -11.22
CA ILE A 102 6.52 -2.46 -9.82
C ILE A 102 5.29 -3.37 -9.72
N PHE A 103 4.26 -3.10 -10.53
CA PHE A 103 3.03 -3.89 -10.49
C PHE A 103 3.23 -5.29 -11.08
N GLN A 104 4.13 -5.43 -12.06
CA GLN A 104 4.49 -6.74 -12.60
C GLN A 104 5.32 -7.55 -11.61
N ASP A 105 6.30 -6.94 -10.95
CA ASP A 105 7.11 -7.58 -9.89
C ASP A 105 6.24 -8.02 -8.73
N PHE A 106 5.31 -7.17 -8.29
CA PHE A 106 4.32 -7.53 -7.27
C PHE A 106 3.50 -8.75 -7.71
N LYS A 107 2.96 -8.73 -8.93
CA LYS A 107 2.18 -9.86 -9.47
C LYS A 107 3.02 -11.14 -9.55
N ASN A 108 4.26 -11.06 -10.04
CA ASN A 108 5.17 -12.19 -10.14
C ASN A 108 5.51 -12.75 -8.75
N SER A 109 5.77 -11.88 -7.77
CA SER A 109 6.01 -12.31 -6.39
C SER A 109 4.82 -13.03 -5.78
N CYS A 110 3.60 -12.64 -6.16
CA CYS A 110 2.40 -13.34 -5.73
C CYS A 110 2.29 -14.71 -6.43
N LEU A 111 2.59 -14.79 -7.73
CA LEU A 111 2.59 -16.04 -8.53
C LEU A 111 3.63 -17.06 -8.05
N ASN A 112 4.78 -16.58 -7.59
CA ASN A 112 5.87 -17.42 -7.10
C ASN A 112 5.79 -17.66 -5.58
N GLU A 113 4.77 -17.13 -4.89
CA GLU A 113 4.62 -17.19 -3.42
C GLU A 113 5.80 -16.55 -2.65
N GLU A 114 6.46 -15.58 -3.28
CA GLU A 114 7.60 -14.82 -2.77
C GLU A 114 7.19 -13.45 -2.21
N VAL A 115 5.91 -13.08 -2.29
CA VAL A 115 5.38 -11.76 -1.91
C VAL A 115 5.76 -11.36 -0.48
N TYR A 116 5.88 -12.31 0.45
CA TYR A 116 6.34 -12.05 1.82
C TYR A 116 7.74 -11.40 1.88
N GLY A 117 8.64 -11.80 0.97
CA GLY A 117 9.99 -11.24 0.84
C GLY A 117 10.01 -9.83 0.23
N HIS A 118 8.94 -9.43 -0.45
CA HIS A 118 8.80 -8.11 -1.07
C HIS A 118 8.37 -7.02 -0.07
N PHE A 119 8.03 -7.42 1.16
CA PHE A 119 7.52 -6.55 2.19
C PHE A 119 8.42 -6.51 3.41
N GLU A 120 8.71 -5.32 3.91
CA GLU A 120 9.41 -5.09 5.17
C GLU A 120 8.48 -4.47 6.23
N PRO A 121 8.76 -4.66 7.53
CA PRO A 121 7.99 -4.02 8.59
C PRO A 121 7.96 -2.49 8.45
N LEU A 122 6.83 -1.88 8.81
CA LEU A 122 6.68 -0.43 8.72
C LEU A 122 7.60 0.31 9.72
N SER A 123 7.79 -0.25 10.94
CA SER A 123 8.63 0.30 12.01
C SER A 123 9.43 -0.78 12.75
N LYS A 124 10.40 -0.37 13.60
CA LYS A 124 11.14 -1.27 14.51
C LYS A 124 10.23 -2.02 15.50
N LYS A 125 9.09 -1.43 15.87
CA LYS A 125 8.10 -2.09 16.72
C LYS A 125 7.45 -3.24 15.95
N ASP A 126 7.08 -2.99 14.70
CA ASP A 126 6.48 -3.99 13.81
C ASP A 126 7.47 -5.11 13.48
N GLU A 127 8.77 -4.78 13.34
CA GLU A 127 9.85 -5.76 13.19
C GLU A 127 9.94 -6.71 14.39
N LYS A 128 9.88 -6.18 15.61
CA LYS A 128 9.84 -7.02 16.83
C LYS A 128 8.59 -7.89 16.90
N ILE A 129 7.45 -7.40 16.42
CA ILE A 129 6.21 -8.18 16.35
C ILE A 129 6.39 -9.32 15.34
N ARG A 130 6.87 -9.02 14.13
CA ARG A 130 7.14 -10.00 13.07
C ARG A 130 8.09 -11.10 13.53
N LEU A 131 9.25 -10.74 14.09
CA LEU A 131 10.22 -11.71 14.61
C LEU A 131 9.63 -12.59 15.73
N LYS A 132 8.81 -12.02 16.63
CA LYS A 132 8.12 -12.81 17.65
C LYS A 132 7.13 -13.80 17.06
N ASN A 133 6.45 -13.44 15.96
CA ASN A 133 5.49 -14.32 15.30
C ASN A 133 6.20 -15.52 14.64
N GLU A 134 7.31 -15.25 13.95
CA GLU A 134 8.17 -16.28 13.35
C GLU A 134 8.72 -17.25 14.41
N ILE A 135 9.30 -16.73 15.50
CA ILE A 135 9.88 -17.56 16.58
C ILE A 135 8.83 -18.43 17.26
N ASN A 136 7.68 -17.85 17.59
CA ASN A 136 6.67 -18.56 18.37
C ASN A 136 5.81 -19.52 17.51
N LYS A 137 6.05 -19.62 16.20
CA LYS A 137 5.17 -20.30 15.23
C LYS A 137 3.69 -19.96 15.48
N ARG A 138 3.43 -18.74 15.94
CA ARG A 138 2.07 -18.34 16.31
C ARG A 138 1.26 -18.34 15.04
N LYS A 139 0.06 -18.91 15.11
CA LYS A 139 -0.96 -18.84 14.07
C LYS A 139 -1.49 -17.41 13.96
N HIS A 140 -0.64 -16.49 13.53
CA HIS A 140 -1.06 -15.28 12.82
C HIS A 140 -1.46 -14.08 13.71
N GLN A 141 -0.97 -12.90 13.32
CA GLN A 141 -1.23 -11.61 13.95
C GLN A 141 -1.08 -10.51 12.90
N LEU A 142 -1.89 -9.46 13.04
CA LEU A 142 -1.86 -8.26 12.19
C LEU A 142 -0.50 -7.53 12.27
N VAL A 143 0.22 -7.40 11.16
CA VAL A 143 1.49 -6.66 11.01
C VAL A 143 1.43 -5.69 9.84
N LYS A 144 2.12 -4.55 9.91
CA LYS A 144 2.17 -3.54 8.82
C LYS A 144 3.43 -3.67 7.98
N LEU A 145 3.28 -3.58 6.66
CA LEU A 145 4.30 -3.90 5.67
C LEU A 145 4.42 -2.85 4.56
N LYS A 146 5.64 -2.67 4.00
CA LYS A 146 5.92 -1.78 2.85
C LYS A 146 6.81 -2.42 1.77
N SER A 147 6.54 -2.11 0.49
CA SER A 147 7.29 -2.62 -0.68
C SER A 147 8.58 -1.82 -1.04
N LYS A 148 9.46 -2.37 -1.91
CA LYS A 148 10.82 -1.86 -2.26
C LYS A 148 11.17 -1.70 -3.75
N TYR A 149 10.21 -1.60 -4.67
CA TYR A 149 10.50 -1.67 -6.12
C TYR A 149 10.32 -0.33 -6.84
N GLY A 150 10.92 -0.23 -8.02
CA GLY A 150 10.80 0.91 -8.94
C GLY A 150 11.70 2.08 -8.61
N TYR A 151 12.27 2.68 -9.65
CA TYR A 151 13.31 3.69 -9.51
C TYR A 151 12.89 5.05 -10.06
N ILE A 152 13.29 6.11 -9.38
CA ILE A 152 13.32 7.49 -9.90
C ILE A 152 14.75 7.98 -9.65
N ILE A 153 15.48 8.37 -10.70
CA ILE A 153 16.92 8.68 -10.63
C ILE A 153 17.69 7.67 -9.76
N ASN A 154 17.54 6.39 -10.08
CA ASN A 154 18.22 5.28 -9.41
C ASN A 154 17.90 5.09 -7.92
N ASN A 155 16.94 5.83 -7.37
CA ASN A 155 16.46 5.66 -5.99
C ASN A 155 15.17 4.84 -5.99
N ILE A 156 15.05 3.88 -5.07
CA ILE A 156 13.78 3.20 -4.81
C ILE A 156 12.77 4.23 -4.31
N ALA A 157 11.76 4.52 -5.14
CA ALA A 157 10.89 5.67 -4.94
C ALA A 157 9.46 5.31 -4.59
N PHE A 158 9.04 4.06 -4.77
CA PHE A 158 7.64 3.67 -4.61
C PHE A 158 7.43 2.84 -3.37
N ARG A 159 6.33 3.11 -2.67
CA ARG A 159 5.89 2.35 -1.51
C ARG A 159 4.46 1.91 -1.73
N ILE A 160 4.22 0.63 -1.52
CA ILE A 160 2.89 0.04 -1.38
C ILE A 160 2.78 -0.37 0.08
N TYR A 161 1.72 0.08 0.74
CA TYR A 161 1.46 -0.21 2.15
C TYR A 161 0.44 -1.33 2.27
N ALA A 162 0.68 -2.25 3.20
CA ALA A 162 -0.20 -3.37 3.44
C ALA A 162 -0.24 -3.77 4.92
N ILE A 163 -1.30 -4.47 5.31
CA ILE A 163 -1.40 -5.21 6.56
C ILE A 163 -1.29 -6.70 6.23
N GLU A 164 -0.35 -7.41 6.83
CA GLU A 164 -0.35 -8.86 6.92
C GLU A 164 -1.29 -9.28 8.03
N VAL A 165 -2.40 -9.94 7.69
CA VAL A 165 -3.38 -10.45 8.65
C VAL A 165 -2.98 -11.82 9.16
N ASP A 166 -2.53 -12.65 8.22
CA ASP A 166 -2.22 -14.06 8.40
C ASP A 166 -1.04 -14.45 7.53
N PHE A 167 -0.52 -15.66 7.73
CA PHE A 167 0.51 -16.16 6.84
C PHE A 167 -0.06 -16.20 5.42
N ASN A 168 0.63 -15.55 4.48
CA ASN A 168 0.18 -15.39 3.10
C ASN A 168 -1.24 -14.77 2.99
N CYS A 169 -1.59 -13.84 3.88
CA CYS A 169 -2.84 -13.07 3.79
C CYS A 169 -2.55 -11.59 4.03
N PHE A 170 -2.70 -10.78 2.98
CA PHE A 170 -2.36 -9.36 3.03
C PHE A 170 -3.55 -8.48 2.60
N ILE A 171 -3.62 -7.26 3.13
CA ILE A 171 -4.57 -6.22 2.70
C ILE A 171 -3.77 -4.97 2.33
N ILE A 172 -3.78 -4.59 1.05
CA ILE A 172 -3.19 -3.33 0.57
C ILE A 172 -4.08 -2.17 1.00
N THR A 173 -3.48 -1.15 1.61
CA THR A 173 -4.20 0.04 2.12
C THR A 173 -3.90 1.31 1.34
N GLY A 174 -2.98 1.24 0.37
CA GLY A 174 -2.59 2.37 -0.48
C GLY A 174 -1.09 2.39 -0.76
N GLY A 175 -0.54 3.56 -1.06
CA GLY A 175 0.85 3.73 -1.46
C GLY A 175 1.27 5.17 -1.66
N ALA A 176 2.58 5.39 -1.76
CA ALA A 176 3.17 6.72 -1.92
C ALA A 176 4.41 6.68 -2.83
N ILE A 177 4.70 7.83 -3.45
CA ILE A 177 6.01 8.11 -4.03
C ILE A 177 6.83 8.85 -2.97
N LYS A 178 8.06 8.41 -2.70
CA LYS A 178 8.93 9.02 -1.68
C LYS A 178 9.21 10.47 -2.05
N LEU A 179 9.20 11.34 -1.04
CA LEU A 179 9.68 12.72 -1.14
C LEU A 179 11.02 12.91 -0.44
N VAL A 180 11.27 12.17 0.63
CA VAL A 180 12.49 12.21 1.42
C VAL A 180 13.05 10.80 1.61
N GLU A 181 14.30 10.72 2.06
CA GLU A 181 14.94 9.44 2.36
C GLU A 181 14.24 8.71 3.50
N GLU A 182 13.98 9.41 4.60
CA GLU A 182 13.27 8.90 5.78
C GLU A 182 11.80 9.34 5.80
N MET A 183 10.89 8.39 5.51
CA MET A 183 9.47 8.68 5.26
C MET A 183 8.65 9.02 6.50
N GLU A 184 9.20 8.83 7.71
CA GLU A 184 8.52 9.18 8.96
C GLU A 184 8.19 10.68 9.06
N GLN A 185 8.87 11.50 8.26
CA GLN A 185 8.73 12.97 8.24
C GLN A 185 8.15 13.49 6.91
N ALA A 186 7.77 12.61 5.99
CA ALA A 186 7.26 13.02 4.68
C ALA A 186 5.79 13.45 4.80
N PRO A 187 5.41 14.69 4.42
CA PRO A 187 4.03 15.15 4.58
C PRO A 187 3.03 14.30 3.77
N ASN A 188 3.44 13.81 2.61
CA ASN A 188 2.62 13.03 1.69
C ASN A 188 2.32 11.59 2.15
N THR A 189 2.91 11.11 3.24
CA THR A 189 2.59 9.78 3.82
C THR A 189 1.60 9.84 4.97
N THR A 190 1.23 11.05 5.41
CA THR A 190 0.35 11.24 6.56
C THR A 190 -0.99 10.53 6.35
N LEU A 191 -1.62 10.70 5.19
CA LEU A 191 -2.88 10.03 4.87
C LEU A 191 -2.72 8.51 4.84
N GLU A 192 -1.69 7.99 4.19
CA GLU A 192 -1.41 6.56 4.10
C GLU A 192 -1.17 5.92 5.48
N LEU A 193 -0.49 6.64 6.37
CA LEU A 193 -0.32 6.22 7.76
C LEU A 193 -1.65 6.18 8.52
N ARG A 194 -2.54 7.16 8.30
CA ARG A 194 -3.87 7.19 8.91
C ARG A 194 -4.73 6.05 8.38
N LYS A 195 -4.75 5.80 7.07
CA LYS A 195 -5.44 4.66 6.43
C LYS A 195 -5.03 3.31 7.05
N ILE A 196 -3.73 3.03 7.11
CA ILE A 196 -3.23 1.75 7.64
C ILE A 196 -3.47 1.62 9.15
N LEU A 197 -3.42 2.72 9.91
CA LEU A 197 -3.74 2.72 11.35
C LEU A 197 -5.23 2.49 11.59
N TYR A 198 -6.09 3.17 10.81
CA TYR A 198 -7.53 3.03 10.88
C TYR A 198 -7.95 1.59 10.62
N LEU A 199 -7.52 1.01 9.49
CA LEU A 199 -7.83 -0.39 9.19
C LEU A 199 -7.26 -1.35 10.24
N TYR A 200 -6.03 -1.12 10.71
CA TYR A 200 -5.44 -1.97 11.74
C TYR A 200 -6.27 -2.00 13.02
N ASN A 201 -6.76 -0.82 13.47
CA ASN A 201 -7.61 -0.72 14.66
C ASN A 201 -8.97 -1.36 14.40
N LEU A 202 -9.59 -1.11 13.24
CA LEU A 202 -10.86 -1.72 12.84
C LEU A 202 -10.82 -3.25 12.88
N LEU A 203 -9.77 -3.85 12.30
CA LEU A 203 -9.57 -5.30 12.30
C LEU A 203 -9.38 -5.82 13.73
N LYS A 204 -8.58 -5.13 14.54
CA LYS A 204 -8.35 -5.49 15.93
C LYS A 204 -9.63 -5.42 16.77
N ASP A 205 -10.45 -4.39 16.60
CA ASP A 205 -11.69 -4.18 17.33
C ASP A 205 -12.76 -5.23 16.94
N LYS A 206 -12.74 -5.68 15.68
CA LYS A 206 -13.53 -6.82 15.19
C LYS A 206 -12.97 -8.19 15.63
N GLY A 207 -11.85 -8.22 16.36
CA GLY A 207 -11.23 -9.46 16.81
C GLY A 207 -10.55 -10.27 15.70
N VAL A 208 -10.23 -9.66 14.56
CA VAL A 208 -9.57 -10.34 13.44
C VAL A 208 -8.12 -10.63 13.81
N THR A 209 -7.81 -11.91 13.96
CA THR A 209 -6.47 -12.40 14.24
C THR A 209 -5.98 -13.39 13.21
N THR A 210 -6.89 -13.96 12.43
CA THR A 210 -6.60 -14.95 11.41
C THR A 210 -7.23 -14.63 10.06
N LYS A 211 -6.76 -15.33 9.01
CA LYS A 211 -7.37 -15.32 7.67
C LYS A 211 -8.84 -15.74 7.70
N LYS A 212 -9.21 -16.67 8.59
CA LYS A 212 -10.60 -17.11 8.76
C LYS A 212 -11.46 -15.99 9.33
N ASP A 213 -11.00 -15.31 10.38
CA ASP A 213 -11.73 -14.19 10.99
C ASP A 213 -11.93 -13.05 9.97
N LEU A 214 -10.94 -12.84 9.09
CA LEU A 214 -11.04 -11.88 7.99
C LEU A 214 -12.16 -12.28 7.02
N PHE A 215 -12.25 -13.56 6.64
CA PHE A 215 -13.31 -14.04 5.74
C PHE A 215 -14.72 -13.82 6.29
N GLU A 216 -14.91 -13.94 7.60
CA GLU A 216 -16.22 -13.71 8.23
C GLU A 216 -16.68 -12.23 8.14
N ILE A 217 -15.77 -11.29 7.83
CA ILE A 217 -16.10 -9.87 7.69
C ILE A 217 -15.99 -9.33 6.26
N VAL A 218 -15.35 -10.07 5.34
CA VAL A 218 -15.16 -9.62 3.95
C VAL A 218 -15.98 -10.39 2.92
N LEU A 219 -16.56 -11.54 3.28
CA LEU A 219 -17.39 -12.42 2.44
C LEU A 219 -18.77 -12.60 3.07
#